data_AF-A0A8S8YQX9-F1
#
_entry.id   AF-A0A8S8YQX9-F1
#
_cell.length_a   1.000
_cell.length_b   1.000
_cell.length_c   1.000
_cell.angle_alpha   90.00
_cell.angle_beta   90.00
_cell.angle_gamma   90.00
#
_symmetry.space_group_name_H-M   'P 1'
#
loop_
_entity.id
_entity.type
_entity.pdbx_description
1 polymer ?
#
loop_
_entity_poly.entity_id
_entity_poly.type
_entity_poly.pdbx_seq_one_letter_code
_entity_poly.pdbx_strand_id
1 'polypeptide(L)'
;MAAALLGAWVILPFLFSWIFATFSNGFHFPWNSNDSMNHIGELFHPLGLMGELVFLGIVFAPVLVGLIGIWGLSKRSITWVVGYYIIVIAFHAVLTFEPIVSEVDVGLRALPTQIGEGSMFGGLVSPLASSLLGVAILMLLFMESGTAAISHMEYAASLPEESKRDPEYIRQFNNVVNSHLIQLLVVVSLVGVTTALALAFDDLMISIVGILEGTQWTGQVKESLELQMTYGKVISAGLFIIAVAGLRFVVPWQIVSGYFGKREFRGFAQTRT
;
A
#
# COMPACT_ATOMS: atom_id res chain seq x y z
N MET A 1 -34.73 -10.76 -13.87
CA MET A 1 -34.89 -11.12 -12.44
C MET A 1 -34.30 -10.05 -11.51
N ALA A 2 -33.04 -9.63 -11.68
CA ALA A 2 -32.42 -8.57 -10.88
C ALA A 2 -33.14 -7.21 -10.92
N ALA A 3 -33.60 -6.76 -12.10
CA ALA A 3 -34.33 -5.50 -12.24
C ALA A 3 -35.69 -5.49 -11.48
N ALA A 4 -36.37 -6.64 -11.42
CA ALA A 4 -37.63 -6.76 -10.70
C ALA A 4 -37.42 -6.75 -9.19
N LEU A 5 -36.34 -7.36 -8.70
CA LEU A 5 -35.92 -7.29 -7.29
C LEU A 5 -35.53 -5.87 -6.90
N LEU A 6 -34.81 -5.15 -7.76
CA LEU A 6 -34.48 -3.74 -7.54
C LEU A 6 -35.72 -2.85 -7.52
N GLY A 7 -36.66 -3.06 -8.45
CA GLY A 7 -37.94 -2.35 -8.44
C GLY A 7 -38.70 -2.61 -7.16
N ALA A 8 -38.77 -3.87 -6.70
CA ALA A 8 -39.41 -4.21 -5.42
C ALA A 8 -38.70 -3.57 -4.22
N TRP A 9 -37.36 -3.54 -4.20
CA TRP A 9 -36.56 -2.95 -3.13
C TRP A 9 -36.84 -1.45 -2.94
N VAL A 10 -37.04 -0.72 -4.04
CA VAL A 10 -37.33 0.72 -4.02
C VAL A 10 -38.81 1.00 -3.75
N ILE A 11 -39.71 0.24 -4.38
CA ILE A 11 -41.14 0.53 -4.38
C ILE A 11 -41.84 0.02 -3.11
N LEU A 12 -41.42 -1.12 -2.54
CA LEU A 12 -42.09 -1.69 -1.36
C LEU A 12 -42.01 -0.77 -0.12
N PRO A 13 -40.84 -0.24 0.28
CA PRO A 13 -40.77 0.66 1.44
C PRO A 13 -41.64 1.91 1.27
N PHE A 14 -41.66 2.49 0.06
CA PHE A 14 -42.51 3.60 -0.31
C PHE A 14 -44.01 3.26 -0.22
N LEU A 15 -44.43 2.12 -0.77
CA LEU A 15 -45.83 1.70 -0.71
C LEU A 15 -46.26 1.42 0.73
N PHE A 16 -45.41 0.76 1.54
CA PHE A 16 -45.70 0.51 2.94
C PHE A 16 -45.83 1.80 3.75
N SER A 17 -44.91 2.76 3.57
CA SER A 17 -44.98 4.04 4.28
C SER A 17 -46.23 4.85 3.90
N TRP A 18 -46.55 4.91 2.60
CA TRP A 18 -47.75 5.62 2.10
C TRP A 18 -49.07 4.94 2.53
N ILE A 19 -49.17 3.62 2.42
CA ILE A 19 -50.36 2.86 2.84
C ILE A 19 -50.60 3.05 4.34
N PHE A 20 -49.54 2.96 5.15
CA PHE A 20 -49.65 3.14 6.60
C PHE A 20 -50.06 4.57 6.97
N ALA A 21 -49.48 5.57 6.30
CA ALA A 21 -49.86 6.98 6.48
C ALA A 21 -51.29 7.26 6.01
N THR A 22 -51.81 6.51 5.04
CA THR A 22 -53.19 6.63 4.58
C THR A 22 -54.20 6.19 5.64
N PHE A 23 -53.85 5.20 6.48
CA PHE A 23 -54.70 4.77 7.59
C PHE A 23 -54.79 5.80 8.72
N SER A 24 -53.76 6.62 8.94
CA SER A 24 -53.75 7.64 10.00
C SER A 24 -54.25 9.00 9.51
N ASN A 25 -53.89 9.41 8.30
CA ASN A 25 -54.13 10.76 7.77
C ASN A 25 -55.23 10.84 6.70
N GLY A 26 -55.83 9.71 6.31
CA GLY A 26 -56.80 9.62 5.23
C GLY A 26 -56.15 9.49 3.84
N PHE A 27 -56.98 9.27 2.81
CA PHE A 27 -56.50 9.10 1.43
C PHE A 27 -55.88 10.39 0.90
N HIS A 28 -54.59 10.35 0.58
CA HIS A 28 -53.83 11.47 0.06
C HIS A 28 -52.87 11.00 -1.03
N PHE A 29 -52.46 11.92 -1.91
CA PHE A 29 -51.41 11.61 -2.88
C PHE A 29 -50.05 11.55 -2.19
N PRO A 30 -49.19 10.59 -2.59
CA PRO A 30 -47.86 10.43 -2.00
C PRO A 30 -46.90 11.58 -2.32
N TRP A 31 -47.26 12.46 -3.27
CA TRP A 31 -46.61 13.74 -3.53
C TRP A 31 -47.51 14.88 -3.02
N ASN A 32 -47.23 15.34 -1.82
CA ASN A 32 -47.99 16.40 -1.16
C ASN A 32 -47.06 17.56 -0.80
N SER A 33 -47.59 18.78 -0.74
CA SER A 33 -46.84 19.97 -0.30
C SER A 33 -46.58 19.99 1.21
N ASN A 34 -47.29 19.16 1.98
CA ASN A 34 -47.07 19.00 3.41
C ASN A 34 -46.04 17.89 3.66
N ASP A 35 -44.93 18.22 4.31
CA ASP A 35 -43.78 17.31 4.51
C ASP A 35 -44.16 16.01 5.23
N SER A 36 -45.16 16.05 6.13
CA SER A 36 -45.63 14.86 6.87
C SER A 36 -46.44 13.87 6.01
N MET A 37 -46.86 14.28 4.82
CA MET A 37 -47.66 13.49 3.86
C MET A 37 -46.93 13.32 2.52
N ASN A 38 -45.68 13.78 2.43
CA ASN A 38 -44.85 13.66 1.25
C ASN A 38 -43.91 12.47 1.41
N HIS A 39 -44.19 11.40 0.67
CA HIS A 39 -43.44 10.15 0.76
C HIS A 39 -42.48 9.94 -0.43
N ILE A 40 -42.36 10.92 -1.35
CA ILE A 40 -41.42 10.81 -2.48
C ILE A 40 -39.98 10.56 -2.01
N GLY A 41 -39.56 11.18 -0.89
CA GLY A 41 -38.23 11.01 -0.32
C GLY A 41 -37.88 9.55 0.01
N GLU A 42 -38.88 8.75 0.37
CA GLU A 42 -38.73 7.34 0.73
C GLU A 42 -38.32 6.45 -0.46
N LEU A 43 -38.52 6.92 -1.70
CA LEU A 43 -38.01 6.22 -2.89
C LEU A 43 -36.50 6.33 -3.03
N PHE A 44 -35.88 7.37 -2.46
CA PHE A 44 -34.45 7.63 -2.60
C PHE A 44 -33.62 7.00 -1.48
N HIS A 45 -34.20 6.75 -0.30
CA HIS A 45 -33.51 6.09 0.81
C HIS A 45 -32.94 4.69 0.44
N PRO A 46 -33.73 3.78 -0.17
CA PRO A 46 -33.22 2.47 -0.59
C PRO A 46 -32.14 2.56 -1.67
N LEU A 47 -32.20 3.58 -2.53
CA LEU A 47 -31.17 3.85 -3.55
C LEU A 47 -29.88 4.38 -2.91
N GLY A 48 -29.99 5.25 -1.90
CA GLY A 48 -28.86 5.72 -1.11
C GLY A 48 -28.12 4.58 -0.42
N LEU A 49 -28.86 3.69 0.25
CA LEU A 49 -28.30 2.49 0.89
C LEU A 49 -27.64 1.54 -0.13
N MET A 50 -28.19 1.42 -1.35
CA MET A 50 -27.51 0.67 -2.41
C MET A 50 -26.19 1.32 -2.83
N GLY A 51 -26.17 2.65 -2.97
CA GLY A 51 -24.94 3.41 -3.25
C GLY A 51 -23.89 3.19 -2.16
N GLU A 52 -24.28 3.23 -0.89
CA GLU A 52 -23.41 2.94 0.25
C GLU A 52 -22.90 1.49 0.23
N LEU A 53 -23.74 0.51 -0.11
CA LEU A 53 -23.32 -0.89 -0.25
C LEU A 53 -22.34 -1.10 -1.40
N VAL A 54 -22.54 -0.42 -2.53
CA VAL A 54 -21.60 -0.45 -3.67
C VAL A 54 -20.27 0.16 -3.26
N PHE A 55 -20.30 1.33 -2.60
CA PHE A 55 -19.10 1.98 -2.09
C PHE A 55 -18.36 1.11 -1.07
N LEU A 56 -19.09 0.53 -0.11
CA LEU A 56 -18.57 -0.44 0.84
C LEU A 56 -17.93 -1.62 0.12
N GLY A 57 -18.60 -2.16 -0.90
CA GLY A 57 -18.10 -3.26 -1.72
C GLY A 57 -16.77 -2.92 -2.40
N ILE A 58 -16.63 -1.72 -2.96
CA ILE A 58 -15.38 -1.25 -3.58
C ILE A 58 -14.27 -1.13 -2.51
N VAL A 59 -14.56 -0.48 -1.39
CA VAL A 59 -13.56 -0.29 -0.30
C VAL A 59 -13.12 -1.62 0.31
N PHE A 60 -14.04 -2.57 0.48
CA PHE A 60 -13.76 -3.88 1.07
C PHE A 60 -13.31 -4.95 0.06
N ALA A 61 -13.41 -4.69 -1.25
CA ALA A 61 -12.96 -5.61 -2.30
C ALA A 61 -11.55 -6.19 -2.07
N PRO A 62 -10.51 -5.39 -1.77
CA PRO A 62 -9.17 -5.93 -1.52
C PRO A 62 -9.12 -6.84 -0.29
N VAL A 63 -9.90 -6.55 0.76
CA VAL A 63 -9.96 -7.39 1.97
C VAL A 63 -10.59 -8.75 1.65
N LEU A 64 -11.71 -8.75 0.92
CA LEU A 64 -12.41 -9.98 0.53
C LEU A 64 -11.56 -10.83 -0.42
N VAL A 65 -10.96 -10.22 -1.45
CA VAL A 65 -10.08 -10.93 -2.39
C VAL A 65 -8.84 -11.47 -1.66
N GLY A 66 -8.31 -10.74 -0.68
CA GLY A 66 -7.21 -11.19 0.16
C GLY A 66 -7.56 -12.41 1.00
N LEU A 67 -8.72 -12.38 1.67
CA LEU A 67 -9.22 -13.54 2.44
C LEU A 67 -9.43 -14.76 1.55
N ILE A 68 -10.08 -14.58 0.39
CA ILE A 68 -10.26 -15.64 -0.61
C ILE A 68 -8.90 -16.15 -1.10
N GLY A 69 -7.91 -15.27 -1.27
CA GLY A 69 -6.57 -15.63 -1.69
C GLY A 69 -5.84 -16.50 -0.67
N ILE A 70 -5.89 -16.14 0.61
CA ILE A 70 -5.25 -16.90 1.69
C ILE A 70 -5.93 -18.25 1.87
N TRP A 71 -7.26 -18.28 1.94
CA TRP A 71 -8.03 -19.51 2.14
C TRP A 71 -7.99 -20.43 0.93
N GLY A 72 -8.06 -19.87 -0.27
CA GLY A 72 -8.02 -20.60 -1.53
C GLY A 72 -6.60 -20.93 -2.01
N LEU A 73 -5.56 -20.63 -1.22
CA LEU A 73 -4.16 -20.80 -1.60
C LEU A 73 -3.84 -20.21 -2.99
N SER A 74 -4.38 -19.03 -3.29
CA SER A 74 -4.28 -18.39 -4.60
C SER A 74 -3.30 -17.22 -4.60
N LYS A 75 -2.11 -17.43 -5.19
CA LYS A 75 -1.11 -16.37 -5.39
C LYS A 75 -1.66 -15.23 -6.25
N ARG A 76 -2.49 -15.57 -7.25
CA ARG A 76 -3.12 -14.59 -8.14
C ARG A 76 -3.99 -13.60 -7.36
N SER A 77 -4.75 -14.07 -6.37
CA SER A 77 -5.60 -13.22 -5.55
C SER A 77 -4.77 -12.25 -4.70
N ILE A 78 -3.65 -12.69 -4.12
CA ILE A 78 -2.72 -11.82 -3.38
C ILE A 78 -2.18 -10.69 -4.29
N THR A 79 -1.78 -11.02 -5.51
CA THR A 79 -1.32 -10.02 -6.50
C THR A 79 -2.42 -9.02 -6.86
N TRP A 80 -3.68 -9.47 -7.00
CA TRP A 80 -4.80 -8.56 -7.26
C TRP A 80 -5.03 -7.55 -6.14
N VAL A 81 -4.91 -7.97 -4.88
CA VAL A 81 -5.04 -7.06 -3.74
C VAL A 81 -3.98 -5.97 -3.76
N VAL A 82 -2.72 -6.35 -4.00
CA VAL A 82 -1.61 -5.39 -4.11
C VAL A 82 -1.83 -4.44 -5.29
N GLY A 83 -2.21 -4.99 -6.46
CA GLY A 83 -2.52 -4.19 -7.64
C GLY A 83 -3.67 -3.21 -7.42
N TYR A 84 -4.71 -3.62 -6.68
CA TYR A 84 -5.82 -2.74 -6.29
C TYR A 84 -5.32 -1.55 -5.47
N TYR A 85 -4.50 -1.79 -4.44
CA TYR A 85 -3.94 -0.70 -3.63
C TYR A 85 -3.02 0.22 -4.44
N ILE A 86 -2.20 -0.31 -5.35
CA ILE A 86 -1.37 0.50 -6.24
C ILE A 86 -2.23 1.43 -7.10
N ILE A 87 -3.32 0.91 -7.67
CA ILE A 87 -4.25 1.70 -8.50
C ILE A 87 -4.92 2.79 -7.66
N VAL A 88 -5.42 2.46 -6.46
CA VAL A 88 -6.06 3.44 -5.56
C VAL A 88 -5.08 4.55 -5.16
N ILE A 89 -3.84 4.19 -4.80
CA ILE A 89 -2.80 5.16 -4.45
C ILE A 89 -2.45 6.02 -5.66
N ALA A 90 -2.37 5.46 -6.86
CA ALA A 90 -2.09 6.21 -8.09
C ALA A 90 -3.21 7.21 -8.42
N PHE A 91 -4.47 6.79 -8.37
CA PHE A 91 -5.60 7.69 -8.55
C PHE A 91 -5.64 8.78 -7.49
N HIS A 92 -5.42 8.41 -6.22
CA HIS A 92 -5.34 9.39 -5.16
C HIS A 92 -4.21 10.40 -5.42
N ALA A 93 -3.00 9.94 -5.77
CA ALA A 93 -1.88 10.82 -6.05
C ALA A 93 -2.16 11.79 -7.22
N VAL A 94 -2.79 11.32 -8.29
CA VAL A 94 -3.13 12.15 -9.47
C VAL A 94 -4.23 13.16 -9.15
N LEU A 95 -5.35 12.72 -8.54
CA LEU A 95 -6.49 13.59 -8.23
C LEU A 95 -6.17 14.63 -7.16
N THR A 96 -5.07 14.44 -6.45
CA THR A 96 -4.64 15.27 -5.33
C THR A 96 -3.51 16.24 -5.74
N PHE A 97 -3.12 16.23 -7.02
CA PHE A 97 -2.12 17.13 -7.58
C PHE A 97 -2.70 18.56 -7.70
N GLU A 98 -1.97 19.55 -7.20
CA GLU A 98 -2.45 20.94 -7.02
C GLU A 98 -3.06 21.58 -8.28
N PRO A 99 -2.47 21.45 -9.49
CA PRO A 99 -3.09 21.93 -10.72
C PRO A 99 -4.41 21.26 -11.12
N ILE A 100 -4.70 20.05 -10.60
CA ILE A 100 -5.95 19.32 -10.89
C ILE A 100 -7.02 19.73 -9.87
N VAL A 101 -6.66 19.85 -8.59
CA VAL A 101 -7.58 20.26 -7.52
C VAL A 101 -8.03 21.72 -7.68
N SER A 102 -7.19 22.59 -8.28
CA SER A 102 -7.57 23.97 -8.57
C SER A 102 -8.67 24.11 -9.64
N GLU A 103 -8.83 23.09 -10.50
CA GLU A 103 -9.80 23.08 -11.59
C GLU A 103 -11.02 22.19 -11.28
N VAL A 104 -10.84 21.16 -10.45
CA VAL A 104 -11.88 20.19 -10.07
C VAL A 104 -11.84 19.97 -8.56
N ASP A 105 -12.82 20.52 -7.83
CA ASP A 105 -12.97 20.26 -6.40
C ASP A 105 -13.58 18.87 -6.16
N VAL A 106 -12.71 17.90 -5.89
CA VAL A 106 -13.05 16.52 -5.53
C VAL A 106 -13.18 16.30 -4.02
N GLY A 107 -13.06 17.35 -3.19
CA GLY A 107 -13.14 17.23 -1.72
C GLY A 107 -12.01 16.42 -1.09
N LEU A 108 -10.92 16.17 -1.83
CA LEU A 108 -9.74 15.45 -1.36
C LEU A 108 -8.74 16.45 -0.73
N ARG A 109 -8.06 16.02 0.35
CA ARG A 109 -6.97 16.81 0.92
C ARG A 109 -5.74 16.71 0.01
N ALA A 110 -5.39 17.82 -0.63
CA ALA A 110 -4.14 17.98 -1.38
C ALA A 110 -2.95 17.44 -0.56
N LEU A 111 -2.14 16.59 -1.19
CA LEU A 111 -0.84 16.17 -0.70
C LEU A 111 0.03 17.39 -0.91
N PRO A 112 0.70 17.88 0.14
CA PRO A 112 1.59 19.01 -0.04
C PRO A 112 2.63 18.61 -1.08
N THR A 113 2.82 19.46 -2.09
CA THR A 113 3.81 19.27 -3.17
C THR A 113 5.24 19.16 -2.61
N GLN A 114 5.44 19.62 -1.38
CA GLN A 114 6.62 19.42 -0.56
C GLN A 114 6.28 18.51 0.63
N ILE A 115 6.89 17.32 0.73
CA ILE A 115 6.83 16.58 1.99
C ILE A 115 7.63 17.39 3.01
N GLY A 116 7.03 17.75 4.16
CA GLY A 116 7.62 18.68 5.12
C GLY A 116 9.00 18.30 5.67
N GLU A 117 9.58 19.17 6.50
CA GLU A 117 10.87 18.96 7.16
C GLU A 117 10.91 17.62 7.93
N GLY A 118 12.06 16.97 7.92
CA GLY A 118 12.28 15.70 8.60
C GLY A 118 12.27 15.87 10.11
N SER A 119 11.27 15.31 10.80
CA SER A 119 11.20 15.30 12.26
C SER A 119 11.25 13.90 12.87
N MET A 120 11.06 12.86 12.05
CA MET A 120 11.00 11.46 12.47
C MET A 120 12.27 10.71 12.03
N PHE A 121 12.62 9.62 12.74
CA PHE A 121 13.85 8.83 12.50
C PHE A 121 15.14 9.66 12.56
N GLY A 122 15.31 10.47 13.61
CA GLY A 122 16.52 11.29 13.79
C GLY A 122 16.64 12.45 12.80
N GLY A 123 15.52 12.91 12.23
CA GLY A 123 15.46 13.99 11.24
C GLY A 123 15.48 13.51 9.78
N LEU A 124 15.50 12.20 9.54
CA LEU A 124 15.59 11.64 8.18
C LEU A 124 14.28 11.71 7.39
N VAL A 125 13.12 11.59 8.03
CA VAL A 125 11.85 11.42 7.30
C VAL A 125 10.78 12.32 7.88
N SER A 126 9.96 12.93 7.01
CA SER A 126 8.78 13.68 7.45
C SER A 126 7.68 12.73 7.95
N PRO A 127 6.75 13.17 8.82
CA PRO A 127 5.65 12.33 9.29
C PRO A 127 4.78 11.73 8.16
N LEU A 128 4.59 12.49 7.08
CA LEU A 128 3.86 12.04 5.90
C LEU A 128 4.64 10.97 5.12
N ALA A 129 5.93 11.20 4.86
CA ALA A 129 6.78 10.20 4.19
C ALA A 129 6.95 8.93 5.02
N SER A 130 6.99 9.03 6.34
CA SER A 130 7.01 7.85 7.23
C SER A 130 5.74 7.02 7.09
N SER A 131 4.59 7.67 6.96
CA SER A 131 3.30 6.97 6.79
C SER A 131 3.23 6.27 5.43
N LEU A 132 3.66 6.94 4.36
CA LEU A 132 3.75 6.38 3.01
C LEU A 132 4.75 5.21 2.94
N LEU A 133 5.92 5.35 3.57
CA LEU A 133 6.92 4.30 3.69
C LEU A 133 6.36 3.09 4.47
N GLY A 134 5.61 3.33 5.54
CA GLY A 134 4.91 2.28 6.28
C GLY A 134 3.93 1.51 5.41
N VAL A 135 3.10 2.20 4.64
CA VAL A 135 2.17 1.57 3.68
C VAL A 135 2.92 0.75 2.64
N ALA A 136 4.01 1.29 2.07
CA ALA A 136 4.84 0.58 1.11
C ALA A 136 5.46 -0.71 1.69
N ILE A 137 6.03 -0.64 2.90
CA ILE A 137 6.60 -1.80 3.60
C ILE A 137 5.52 -2.85 3.90
N LEU A 138 4.34 -2.42 4.36
CA LEU A 138 3.23 -3.34 4.63
C LEU A 138 2.74 -4.04 3.37
N MET A 139 2.66 -3.33 2.24
CA MET A 139 2.30 -3.94 0.95
C MET A 139 3.34 -4.95 0.48
N LEU A 140 4.64 -4.62 0.60
CA LEU A 140 5.74 -5.53 0.26
C LEU A 140 5.72 -6.78 1.14
N LEU A 141 5.56 -6.61 2.45
CA LEU A 141 5.46 -7.72 3.39
C LEU A 141 4.24 -8.59 3.09
N PHE A 142 3.08 -8.00 2.85
CA PHE A 142 1.85 -8.74 2.52
C PHE A 142 2.04 -9.58 1.25
N MET A 143 2.62 -9.00 0.20
CA MET A 143 2.83 -9.70 -1.07
C MET A 143 3.83 -10.86 -0.93
N GLU A 144 5.00 -10.60 -0.35
CA GLU A 144 6.08 -11.60 -0.25
C GLU A 144 5.70 -12.70 0.75
N SER A 145 5.19 -12.35 1.93
CA SER A 145 4.79 -13.34 2.93
C SER A 145 3.57 -14.18 2.47
N GLY A 146 2.58 -13.56 1.83
CA GLY A 146 1.41 -14.25 1.33
C GLY A 146 1.75 -15.26 0.22
N THR A 147 2.60 -14.86 -0.73
CA THR A 147 3.01 -15.75 -1.83
C THR A 147 3.96 -16.87 -1.37
N ALA A 148 4.85 -16.58 -0.42
CA ALA A 148 5.73 -17.58 0.19
C ALA A 148 4.95 -18.61 1.02
N ALA A 149 4.02 -18.15 1.88
CA ALA A 149 3.19 -19.04 2.69
C ALA A 149 2.38 -20.02 1.82
N ILE A 150 1.75 -19.53 0.75
CA ILE A 150 1.03 -20.37 -0.21
C ILE A 150 1.98 -21.39 -0.85
N SER A 151 3.15 -20.95 -1.32
CA SER A 151 4.13 -21.85 -1.97
C SER A 151 4.62 -22.95 -1.03
N HIS A 152 4.88 -22.61 0.24
CA HIS A 152 5.29 -23.58 1.26
C HIS A 152 4.16 -24.56 1.62
N MET A 153 2.90 -24.09 1.67
CA MET A 153 1.75 -24.95 1.92
C MET A 153 1.46 -25.89 0.73
N GLU A 154 1.53 -25.41 -0.50
CA GLU A 154 1.41 -26.23 -1.72
C GLU A 154 2.48 -27.33 -1.74
N TYR A 155 3.72 -26.95 -1.44
CA TYR A 155 4.83 -27.91 -1.32
C TYR A 155 4.55 -28.95 -0.23
N ALA A 156 4.21 -28.52 0.99
CA ALA A 156 3.92 -29.42 2.10
C ALA A 156 2.74 -30.35 1.81
N ALA A 157 1.70 -29.87 1.11
CA ALA A 157 0.54 -30.66 0.73
C ALA A 157 0.89 -31.76 -0.30
N SER A 158 1.77 -31.45 -1.26
CA SER A 158 2.19 -32.35 -2.34
C SER A 158 3.06 -33.54 -1.88
N LEU A 159 3.64 -33.46 -0.68
CA LEU A 159 4.54 -34.51 -0.17
C LEU A 159 3.78 -35.80 0.20
N PRO A 160 4.39 -36.99 -0.02
CA PRO A 160 3.89 -38.26 0.48
C PRO A 160 3.71 -38.25 2.00
N GLU A 161 2.73 -39.00 2.52
CA GLU A 161 2.44 -39.06 3.96
C GLU A 161 3.62 -39.59 4.79
N GLU A 162 4.45 -40.46 4.22
CA GLU A 162 5.65 -40.98 4.87
C GLU A 162 6.70 -39.88 5.08
N SER A 163 6.91 -39.01 4.07
CA SER A 163 7.85 -37.88 4.15
C SER A 163 7.40 -36.81 5.15
N LYS A 164 6.09 -36.68 5.40
CA LYS A 164 5.53 -35.74 6.39
C LYS A 164 5.86 -36.14 7.84
N ARG A 165 6.21 -37.40 8.07
CA ARG A 165 6.53 -37.94 9.40
C ARG A 165 8.02 -38.12 9.64
N ASP A 166 8.84 -38.03 8.60
CA ASP A 166 10.28 -38.16 8.72
C ASP A 166 10.89 -36.89 9.38
N PRO A 167 11.58 -37.03 10.53
CA PRO A 167 12.18 -35.90 11.24
C PRO A 167 13.21 -35.13 10.41
N GLU A 168 13.89 -35.78 9.46
CA GLU A 168 14.90 -35.09 8.63
C GLU A 168 14.24 -34.14 7.63
N TYR A 169 13.12 -34.55 7.02
CA TYR A 169 12.36 -33.68 6.12
C TYR A 169 11.75 -32.49 6.85
N ILE A 170 11.23 -32.70 8.07
CA ILE A 170 10.72 -31.61 8.91
C ILE A 170 11.84 -30.61 9.23
N ARG A 171 13.04 -31.09 9.53
CA ARG A 171 14.22 -30.25 9.79
C ARG A 171 14.61 -29.42 8.56
N GLN A 172 14.63 -30.03 7.37
CA GLN A 172 14.95 -29.32 6.13
C GLN A 172 13.90 -28.26 5.78
N PHE A 173 12.62 -28.59 5.92
CA PHE A 173 11.55 -27.63 5.69
C PHE A 173 11.64 -26.43 6.65
N ASN A 174 11.87 -26.68 7.94
CA ASN A 174 12.08 -25.62 8.93
C ASN A 174 13.28 -24.73 8.58
N ASN A 175 14.38 -25.32 8.08
CA ASN A 175 15.55 -24.55 7.65
C ASN A 175 15.22 -23.65 6.45
N VAL A 176 14.46 -24.14 5.47
CA VAL A 176 14.02 -23.35 4.31
C VAL A 176 13.14 -22.18 4.75
N VAL A 177 12.13 -22.44 5.58
CA VAL A 177 11.22 -21.39 6.08
C VAL A 177 11.99 -20.35 6.91
N ASN A 178 12.89 -20.79 7.79
CA ASN A 178 13.67 -19.88 8.63
C ASN A 178 14.66 -19.03 7.81
N SER A 179 15.33 -19.61 6.81
CA SER A 179 16.17 -18.85 5.87
C SER A 179 15.35 -17.80 5.12
N HIS A 180 14.17 -18.18 4.59
CA HIS A 180 13.30 -17.25 3.90
C HIS A 180 12.82 -16.10 4.80
N LEU A 181 12.46 -16.37 6.06
CA LEU A 181 12.06 -15.34 7.02
C LEU A 181 13.20 -14.35 7.33
N ILE A 182 14.42 -14.85 7.50
CA ILE A 182 15.59 -14.00 7.72
C ILE A 182 15.87 -13.14 6.49
N GLN A 183 15.82 -13.74 5.30
CA GLN A 183 16.01 -13.02 4.04
C GLN A 183 14.95 -11.94 3.86
N LEU A 184 13.68 -12.26 4.10
CA LEU A 184 12.57 -11.30 4.05
C LEU A 184 12.83 -10.11 4.97
N LEU A 185 13.17 -10.37 6.23
CA LEU A 185 13.44 -9.32 7.22
C LEU A 185 14.63 -8.45 6.79
N VAL A 186 15.73 -9.05 6.34
CA VAL A 186 16.93 -8.33 5.92
C VAL A 186 16.66 -7.47 4.69
N VAL A 187 16.03 -8.04 3.67
CA VAL A 187 15.74 -7.33 2.41
C VAL A 187 14.74 -6.21 2.62
N VAL A 188 13.62 -6.46 3.32
CA VAL A 188 12.61 -5.43 3.59
C VAL A 188 13.19 -4.31 4.44
N SER A 189 14.00 -4.63 5.45
CA SER A 189 14.68 -3.60 6.26
C SER A 189 15.64 -2.76 5.42
N LEU A 190 16.44 -3.41 4.56
CA LEU A 190 17.38 -2.71 3.69
C LEU A 190 16.67 -1.81 2.67
N VAL A 191 15.59 -2.30 2.07
CA VAL A 191 14.75 -1.51 1.16
C VAL A 191 14.14 -0.32 1.91
N GLY A 192 13.57 -0.53 3.09
CA GLY A 192 13.00 0.54 3.91
C GLY A 192 14.00 1.64 4.25
N VAL A 193 15.21 1.27 4.71
CA VAL A 193 16.29 2.21 5.02
C VAL A 193 16.77 2.93 3.77
N THR A 194 16.96 2.21 2.66
CA THR A 194 17.42 2.81 1.40
C THR A 194 16.40 3.81 0.85
N THR A 195 15.11 3.48 0.92
CA THR A 195 14.04 4.39 0.50
C THR A 195 13.95 5.61 1.43
N ALA A 196 14.08 5.43 2.75
CA ALA A 196 14.12 6.55 3.68
C ALA A 196 15.29 7.50 3.38
N LEU A 197 16.48 6.96 3.11
CA LEU A 197 17.66 7.73 2.73
C LEU A 197 17.46 8.46 1.40
N ALA A 198 16.84 7.80 0.41
CA ALA A 198 16.54 8.40 -0.88
C ALA A 198 15.59 9.60 -0.77
N LEU A 199 14.64 9.56 0.16
CA LEU A 199 13.69 10.65 0.41
C LEU A 199 14.29 11.86 1.15
N ALA A 200 15.48 11.68 1.75
CA ALA A 200 16.20 12.67 2.55
C ALA A 200 17.54 13.07 1.92
N PHE A 201 17.78 12.66 0.67
CA PHE A 201 19.11 12.71 0.06
C PHE A 201 19.60 14.15 -0.19
N ASP A 202 18.68 15.06 -0.47
CA ASP A 202 18.91 16.49 -0.61
C ASP A 202 19.42 17.12 0.70
N ASP A 203 18.76 16.85 1.83
CA ASP A 203 19.21 17.33 3.15
C ASP A 203 20.59 16.76 3.52
N LEU A 204 20.82 15.47 3.23
CA LEU A 204 22.12 14.83 3.42
C LEU A 204 23.21 15.50 2.57
N MET A 205 22.93 15.79 1.31
CA MET A 205 23.88 16.44 0.41
C MET A 205 24.21 17.86 0.87
N ILE A 206 23.22 18.63 1.32
CA ILE A 206 23.44 19.97 1.89
C ILE A 206 24.32 19.87 3.14
N SER A 207 24.08 18.89 4.02
CA SER A 207 24.91 18.65 5.20
C SER A 207 26.37 18.31 4.84
N ILE A 208 26.59 17.42 3.86
CA ILE A 208 27.95 17.07 3.39
C ILE A 208 28.65 18.28 2.76
N VAL A 209 27.95 19.04 1.90
CA VAL A 209 28.51 20.24 1.27
C VAL A 209 28.83 21.31 2.31
N GLY A 210 28.02 21.43 3.37
CA GLY A 210 28.27 22.30 4.52
C GLY A 210 29.50 21.89 5.36
N ILE A 211 29.80 20.59 5.45
CA ILE A 211 31.02 20.11 6.14
C ILE A 211 32.27 20.37 5.29
N LEU A 212 32.14 20.40 3.96
CA LEU A 212 33.21 20.67 3.00
C LEU A 212 33.43 22.17 2.73
N GLU A 213 32.88 23.05 3.57
CA GLU A 213 32.93 24.50 3.41
C GLU A 213 34.36 25.04 3.23
N GLY A 214 34.56 25.85 2.18
CA GLY A 214 35.83 26.52 1.88
C GLY A 214 36.07 26.88 0.41
N THR A 215 35.21 26.45 -0.54
CA THR A 215 35.41 26.72 -1.98
C THR A 215 34.24 27.48 -2.61
N GLN A 216 34.51 28.24 -3.67
CA GLN A 216 33.47 28.95 -4.43
C GLN A 216 32.46 27.98 -5.09
N TRP A 217 32.91 26.75 -5.37
CA TRP A 217 32.08 25.68 -5.92
C TRP A 217 31.06 25.17 -4.90
N THR A 218 31.43 24.98 -3.62
CA THR A 218 30.50 24.53 -2.57
C THR A 218 29.38 25.53 -2.31
N GLY A 219 29.64 26.84 -2.47
CA GLY A 219 28.63 27.89 -2.37
C GLY A 219 27.59 27.85 -3.50
N GLN A 220 28.02 27.68 -4.74
CA GLN A 220 27.11 27.59 -5.90
C GLN A 220 26.25 26.32 -5.86
N VAL A 221 26.82 25.21 -5.39
CA VAL A 221 26.08 23.95 -5.20
C VAL A 221 25.02 24.13 -4.11
N LYS A 222 25.36 24.73 -2.97
CA LYS A 222 24.42 25.00 -1.87
C LYS A 222 23.24 25.87 -2.31
N GLU A 223 23.51 26.99 -2.98
CA GLU A 223 22.48 27.91 -3.49
C GLU A 223 21.59 27.25 -4.56
N SER A 224 22.17 26.44 -5.46
CA SER A 224 21.41 25.70 -6.46
C SER A 224 20.52 24.61 -5.85
N LEU A 225 20.97 23.98 -4.77
CA LEU A 225 20.21 22.97 -4.03
C LEU A 225 19.05 23.60 -3.25
N GLU A 226 19.28 24.73 -2.58
CA GLU A 226 18.24 25.49 -1.87
C GLU A 226 17.13 25.97 -2.83
N LEU A 227 17.47 26.37 -4.07
CA LEU A 227 16.49 26.78 -5.07
C LEU A 227 15.72 25.59 -5.71
N GLN A 228 16.36 24.43 -5.86
CA GLN A 228 15.72 23.20 -6.36
C GLN A 228 14.74 22.56 -5.36
N MET A 229 14.80 22.95 -4.07
CA MET A 229 13.85 22.52 -3.02
C MET A 229 12.39 22.91 -3.30
N THR A 230 12.16 23.87 -4.20
CA THR A 230 10.79 24.22 -4.63
C THR A 230 10.09 23.06 -5.37
N TYR A 231 10.86 22.09 -5.90
CA TYR A 231 10.38 20.87 -6.60
C TYR A 231 10.97 19.56 -6.02
N GLY A 232 11.58 19.62 -4.82
CA GLY A 232 12.82 18.88 -4.48
C GLY A 232 12.78 17.35 -4.30
N LYS A 233 11.67 16.73 -3.87
CA LYS A 233 11.75 15.31 -3.40
C LYS A 233 11.80 14.26 -4.51
N VAL A 234 11.20 14.53 -5.66
CA VAL A 234 11.30 13.65 -6.84
C VAL A 234 12.70 13.72 -7.45
N ILE A 235 13.28 14.92 -7.49
CA ILE A 235 14.64 15.14 -8.00
C ILE A 235 15.68 14.55 -7.04
N SER A 236 15.47 14.68 -5.72
CA SER A 236 16.27 14.05 -4.66
C SER A 236 16.32 12.52 -4.82
N ALA A 237 15.17 11.87 -5.00
CA ALA A 237 15.12 10.43 -5.27
C ALA A 237 15.81 10.03 -6.59
N GLY A 238 15.68 10.84 -7.65
CA GLY A 238 16.37 10.62 -8.92
C GLY A 238 17.89 10.75 -8.81
N LEU A 239 18.37 11.78 -8.12
CA LEU A 239 19.80 11.99 -7.83
C LEU A 239 20.37 10.85 -6.97
N PHE A 240 19.61 10.37 -5.99
CA PHE A 240 19.98 9.20 -5.20
C PHE A 240 20.18 7.95 -6.08
N ILE A 241 19.26 7.68 -7.01
CA ILE A 241 19.39 6.54 -7.95
C ILE A 241 20.65 6.66 -8.79
N ILE A 242 20.96 7.86 -9.30
CA ILE A 242 22.18 8.11 -10.08
C ILE A 242 23.42 7.89 -9.21
N ALA A 243 23.43 8.35 -7.95
CA ALA A 243 24.52 8.15 -7.02
C ALA A 243 24.76 6.66 -6.71
N VAL A 244 23.68 5.90 -6.44
CA VAL A 244 23.74 4.44 -6.22
C VAL A 244 24.18 3.70 -7.48
N ALA A 245 23.72 4.12 -8.66
CA ALA A 245 24.18 3.57 -9.92
C ALA A 245 25.68 3.84 -10.15
N GLY A 246 26.17 5.02 -9.76
CA GLY A 246 27.59 5.36 -9.77
C GLY A 246 28.43 4.52 -8.80
N LEU A 247 27.90 4.22 -7.61
CA LEU A 247 28.52 3.33 -6.61
C LEU A 247 28.80 1.92 -7.15
N ARG A 248 28.10 1.46 -8.21
CA ARG A 248 28.43 0.23 -8.94
C ARG A 248 29.87 0.19 -9.46
N PHE A 249 30.42 1.32 -9.84
CA PHE A 249 31.77 1.40 -10.40
C PHE A 249 32.86 1.54 -9.33
N VAL A 250 32.46 1.91 -8.10
CA VAL A 250 33.39 2.15 -6.98
C VAL A 250 33.41 0.97 -6.00
N VAL A 251 32.25 0.36 -5.74
CA VAL A 251 32.10 -0.71 -4.74
C VAL A 251 32.14 -2.08 -5.43
N PRO A 252 33.03 -3.00 -5.00
CA PRO A 252 33.09 -4.35 -5.54
C PRO A 252 31.97 -5.23 -4.98
N TRP A 253 30.75 -5.08 -5.53
CA TRP A 253 29.53 -5.76 -5.08
C TRP A 253 29.61 -7.30 -5.08
N GLN A 254 30.48 -7.87 -5.92
CA GLN A 254 30.77 -9.31 -5.95
C GLN A 254 31.39 -9.81 -4.63
N ILE A 255 32.20 -8.97 -3.98
CA ILE A 255 32.86 -9.30 -2.70
C ILE A 255 31.86 -9.12 -1.55
N VAL A 256 31.08 -8.04 -1.59
CA VAL A 256 30.06 -7.73 -0.57
C VAL A 256 28.99 -8.82 -0.52
N SER A 257 28.43 -9.20 -1.68
CA SER A 257 27.45 -10.30 -1.76
C SER A 257 28.03 -11.65 -1.32
N GLY A 258 29.32 -11.91 -1.59
CA GLY A 258 30.02 -13.10 -1.12
C GLY A 258 30.14 -13.21 0.40
N TYR A 259 30.17 -12.11 1.15
CA TYR A 259 30.17 -12.13 2.62
C TYR A 259 28.81 -12.55 3.19
N PHE A 260 27.71 -12.18 2.54
CA PHE A 260 26.37 -12.60 2.92
C PHE A 260 26.11 -14.06 2.54
N GLY A 261 26.48 -14.48 1.33
CA GLY A 261 26.30 -15.87 0.86
C GLY A 261 27.16 -16.90 1.61
N LYS A 262 28.34 -16.54 2.12
CA LYS A 262 29.22 -17.48 2.85
C LYS A 262 28.75 -17.83 4.27
N ARG A 263 27.88 -17.02 4.89
CA ARG A 263 27.34 -17.34 6.23
C ARG A 263 26.22 -18.36 6.19
N GLU A 264 25.49 -18.46 5.08
CA GLU A 264 24.34 -19.36 4.93
C GLU A 264 24.76 -20.82 4.65
N PHE A 265 25.83 -21.04 3.88
CA PHE A 265 26.33 -22.40 3.57
C PHE A 265 27.21 -23.04 4.64
N ARG A 266 27.77 -22.26 5.58
CA ARG A 266 28.61 -22.81 6.66
C ARG A 266 27.81 -23.54 7.75
N GLY A 267 26.51 -23.27 7.88
CA GLY A 267 25.63 -24.02 8.79
C GLY A 267 25.28 -25.43 8.30
N PHE A 268 25.41 -25.70 7.00
CA PHE A 268 25.04 -26.98 6.39
C PHE A 268 26.18 -28.01 6.33
N ALA A 269 27.44 -27.58 6.39
CA ALA A 269 28.59 -28.46 6.19
C ALA A 269 29.12 -29.14 7.46
N GLN A 270 28.60 -28.81 8.65
CA GLN A 270 29.17 -29.24 9.92
C GLN A 270 28.45 -30.43 10.60
N THR A 271 27.54 -31.11 9.91
CA THR A 271 26.83 -32.31 10.43
C THR A 271 27.09 -33.59 9.62
N ARG A 272 28.20 -33.64 8.87
CA ARG A 272 28.70 -34.90 8.28
C ARG A 272 30.15 -35.15 8.72
N THR A 273 30.28 -35.70 9.92
CA THR A 273 31.38 -36.59 10.32
C THR A 273 30.76 -37.72 11.11
#